data_AF-A0A7C7V050-F1
#
_entry.id   AF-A0A7C7V050-F1
#
_cell.length_a   1.000
_cell.length_b   1.000
_cell.length_c   1.000
_cell.angle_alpha   90.00
_cell.angle_beta   90.00
_cell.angle_gamma   90.00
#
_symmetry.space_group_name_H-M   'P 1'
#
loop_
_entity.id
_entity.type
_entity.pdbx_description
1 polymer ?
#
loop_
_entity_poly.entity_id
_entity_poly.type
_entity_poly.pdbx_seq_one_letter_code
_entity_poly.pdbx_strand_id
1 'polypeptide(L)'
;MDNIAGRKSGLVWATNIAVFVIVVAWLIPTVGLFVSSFRDRDQISASGWWVAPFSVELTYRTRADAVPTEDGNLFILEGNLFESEEVRDRFTGGASTIAAFGLRGREPGAFPAGEEVPNNDGGTIIVHEDGAYVYTSDEPFDGPPRVYFTADTPPDFTLDNYRNVL
;
A
#
# COMPACT_ATOMS: atom_id res chain seq x y z
N MET A 1 -70.81 -4.49 -7.35
CA MET A 1 -69.92 -4.87 -8.48
C MET A 1 -68.54 -4.37 -8.10
N ASP A 2 -67.77 -5.21 -7.41
CA ASP A 2 -66.41 -4.88 -7.01
C ASP A 2 -65.52 -4.96 -8.25
N ASN A 3 -65.19 -3.81 -8.81
CA ASN A 3 -64.19 -3.71 -9.85
C ASN A 3 -63.02 -2.87 -9.33
N ILE A 4 -61.92 -3.59 -9.10
CA ILE A 4 -60.60 -3.17 -8.63
C ILE A 4 -60.12 -1.92 -9.39
N ALA A 5 -60.31 -0.76 -8.77
CA ALA A 5 -59.68 0.50 -9.16
C ALA A 5 -58.54 0.79 -8.16
N GLY A 6 -57.29 0.90 -8.66
CA GLY A 6 -56.20 1.52 -7.90
C GLY A 6 -54.96 0.68 -7.53
N ARG A 7 -54.76 -0.55 -8.04
CA ARG A 7 -53.59 -1.40 -7.68
C ARG A 7 -52.42 -1.45 -8.69
N LYS A 8 -52.42 -0.63 -9.76
CA LYS A 8 -51.32 -0.68 -10.76
C LYS A 8 -50.02 0.00 -10.28
N SER A 9 -50.09 0.97 -9.38
CA SER A 9 -48.91 1.75 -8.95
C SER A 9 -47.89 0.91 -8.17
N GLY A 10 -48.35 0.08 -7.22
CA GLY A 10 -47.46 -0.74 -6.38
C GLY A 10 -46.70 -1.81 -7.16
N LEU A 11 -47.36 -2.50 -8.10
CA LEU A 11 -46.70 -3.52 -8.92
C LEU A 11 -45.68 -2.88 -9.89
N VAL A 12 -46.02 -1.76 -10.52
CA VAL A 12 -45.09 -1.02 -11.41
C VAL A 12 -43.86 -0.54 -10.63
N TRP A 13 -44.04 -0.02 -9.42
CA TRP A 13 -42.92 0.42 -8.58
C TRP A 13 -42.04 -0.77 -8.14
N ALA A 14 -42.65 -1.88 -7.73
CA ALA A 14 -41.93 -3.11 -7.40
C ALA A 14 -41.14 -3.65 -8.60
N THR A 15 -41.73 -3.67 -9.80
CA THR A 15 -41.05 -4.07 -11.04
C THR A 15 -39.88 -3.14 -11.36
N ASN A 16 -40.07 -1.82 -11.28
CA ASN A 16 -39.02 -0.85 -11.57
C ASN A 16 -37.84 -0.98 -10.60
N ILE A 17 -38.12 -1.21 -9.31
CA ILE A 17 -37.08 -1.46 -8.31
C ILE A 17 -36.35 -2.77 -8.60
N ALA A 18 -37.08 -3.85 -8.91
CA ALA A 18 -36.47 -5.13 -9.23
C ALA A 18 -35.53 -5.01 -10.45
N VAL A 19 -35.98 -4.34 -11.50
CA VAL A 19 -35.17 -4.06 -12.70
C VAL A 19 -33.96 -3.18 -12.34
N PHE A 20 -34.15 -2.11 -11.57
CA PHE A 20 -33.06 -1.23 -11.13
C PHE A 20 -32.00 -2.00 -10.33
N VAL A 21 -32.41 -2.85 -9.39
CA VAL A 21 -31.50 -3.69 -8.60
C VAL A 21 -30.73 -4.65 -9.52
N ILE A 22 -31.39 -5.28 -10.49
CA ILE A 22 -30.72 -6.16 -11.46
C ILE A 22 -29.70 -5.38 -12.29
N VAL A 23 -30.06 -4.17 -12.78
CA VAL A 23 -29.15 -3.32 -13.55
C VAL A 23 -27.93 -2.91 -12.73
N VAL A 24 -28.15 -2.46 -11.47
CA VAL A 24 -27.04 -2.11 -10.57
C VAL A 24 -26.17 -3.32 -10.28
N ALA A 25 -26.76 -4.48 -10.00
CA ALA A 25 -26.02 -5.71 -9.75
C ALA A 25 -25.13 -6.11 -10.94
N TRP A 26 -25.61 -5.90 -12.16
CA TRP A 26 -24.84 -6.12 -13.39
C TRP A 26 -23.76 -5.07 -13.65
N LEU A 27 -23.95 -3.83 -13.18
CA LEU A 27 -23.01 -2.72 -13.39
C LEU A 27 -21.81 -2.76 -12.41
N ILE A 28 -21.99 -3.33 -11.22
CA ILE A 28 -20.94 -3.53 -10.20
C ILE A 28 -19.63 -4.12 -10.78
N PRO A 29 -19.64 -5.26 -11.50
CA PRO A 29 -18.40 -5.83 -12.04
C PRO A 29 -17.76 -4.94 -13.11
N THR A 30 -18.55 -4.26 -13.95
CA THR A 30 -18.04 -3.37 -15.01
C THR A 30 -17.38 -2.12 -14.43
N VAL A 31 -18.00 -1.50 -13.42
CA VAL A 31 -17.39 -0.39 -12.68
C VAL A 31 -16.13 -0.86 -11.95
N GLY A 32 -16.15 -2.06 -11.37
CA GLY A 32 -14.97 -2.63 -10.73
C GLY A 32 -13.77 -2.75 -11.68
N LEU A 33 -13.98 -3.27 -12.88
CA LEU A 33 -12.93 -3.32 -13.92
C LEU A 33 -12.47 -1.92 -14.34
N PHE A 34 -13.41 -1.00 -14.55
CA PHE A 34 -13.09 0.39 -14.92
C PHE A 34 -12.25 1.10 -13.85
N VAL A 35 -12.63 1.03 -12.58
CA VAL A 35 -11.84 1.63 -11.49
C VAL A 35 -10.48 0.94 -11.36
N SER A 36 -10.44 -0.38 -11.47
CA SER A 36 -9.19 -1.15 -11.35
C SER A 36 -8.21 -0.88 -12.50
N SER A 37 -8.67 -0.45 -13.68
CA SER A 37 -7.75 -0.10 -14.78
C SER A 37 -6.88 1.12 -14.47
N PHE A 38 -7.33 1.96 -13.53
CA PHE A 38 -6.59 3.14 -13.06
C PHE A 38 -5.81 2.89 -11.77
N ARG A 39 -5.77 1.68 -11.22
CA ARG A 39 -5.08 1.38 -9.96
C ARG A 39 -3.80 0.60 -10.19
N ASP A 40 -2.83 0.79 -9.31
CA ASP A 40 -1.64 -0.07 -9.26
C ASP A 40 -1.99 -1.54 -8.95
N ARG A 41 -1.20 -2.46 -9.50
CA ARG A 41 -1.42 -3.91 -9.37
C ARG A 41 -1.35 -4.39 -7.93
N ASP A 42 -0.42 -3.85 -7.13
CA ASP A 42 -0.23 -4.28 -5.75
C ASP A 42 -1.48 -3.88 -4.93
N GLN A 43 -2.03 -2.67 -5.16
CA GLN A 43 -3.27 -2.20 -4.52
C GLN A 43 -4.52 -3.01 -4.91
N ILE A 44 -4.61 -3.46 -6.17
CA ILE A 44 -5.69 -4.33 -6.65
C ILE A 44 -5.66 -5.69 -5.95
N SER A 45 -4.47 -6.23 -5.71
CA SER A 45 -4.34 -7.53 -5.04
C SER A 45 -4.63 -7.43 -3.53
N ALA A 46 -4.32 -6.30 -2.91
CA ALA A 46 -4.54 -6.07 -1.49
C ALA A 46 -5.99 -5.69 -1.13
N SER A 47 -6.76 -5.08 -2.06
CA SER A 47 -8.03 -4.45 -1.70
C SER A 47 -9.07 -4.36 -2.83
N GLY A 48 -10.35 -4.34 -2.47
CA GLY A 48 -11.46 -4.18 -3.41
C GLY A 48 -11.49 -2.81 -4.11
N TRP A 49 -12.04 -2.75 -5.32
CA TRP A 49 -12.11 -1.51 -6.11
C TRP A 49 -12.92 -0.39 -5.42
N TRP A 50 -13.86 -0.72 -4.53
CA TRP A 50 -14.66 0.27 -3.81
C TRP A 50 -13.86 1.01 -2.72
N VAL A 51 -12.69 0.51 -2.30
CA VAL A 51 -11.79 1.23 -1.39
C VAL A 51 -10.66 1.96 -2.12
N ALA A 52 -10.70 2.05 -3.45
CA ALA A 52 -9.73 2.77 -4.26
C ALA A 52 -9.38 4.19 -3.81
N PRO A 53 -10.28 5.02 -3.25
CA PRO A 53 -9.92 6.37 -2.81
C PRO A 53 -9.25 6.43 -1.43
N PHE A 54 -9.01 5.29 -0.76
CA PHE A 54 -8.41 5.23 0.57
C PHE A 54 -7.05 4.56 0.53
N SER A 55 -6.23 4.86 1.54
CA SER A 55 -4.95 4.20 1.72
C SER A 55 -5.13 2.70 1.96
N VAL A 56 -4.12 1.94 1.55
CA VAL A 56 -4.08 0.49 1.71
C VAL A 56 -2.74 0.09 2.29
N GLU A 57 -2.78 -0.85 3.23
CA GLU A 57 -1.58 -1.41 3.81
C GLU A 57 -0.89 -2.33 2.79
N LEU A 58 0.35 -2.02 2.46
CA LEU A 58 1.18 -2.80 1.53
C LEU A 58 2.54 -3.10 2.16
N THR A 59 3.11 -4.22 1.74
CA THR A 59 4.46 -4.63 2.14
C THR A 59 5.45 -4.32 1.03
N TYR A 60 6.55 -3.68 1.42
CA TYR A 60 7.64 -3.31 0.54
C TYR A 60 8.95 -3.97 0.94
N ARG A 61 9.85 -3.97 -0.03
CA ARG A 61 11.24 -4.35 0.13
C ARG A 61 12.08 -3.23 -0.46
N THR A 62 13.07 -2.77 0.30
CA THR A 62 14.02 -1.77 -0.19
C THR A 62 15.42 -1.95 0.40
N ARG A 63 16.35 -1.08 0.03
CA ARG A 63 17.67 -0.95 0.65
C ARG A 63 17.77 0.39 1.37
N ALA A 64 18.45 0.40 2.50
CA ALA A 64 18.88 1.62 3.19
C ALA A 64 20.09 2.22 2.44
N ASP A 65 19.83 2.84 1.30
CA ASP A 65 20.80 3.25 0.28
C ASP A 65 21.37 4.68 0.46
N ALA A 66 21.25 5.24 1.68
CA ALA A 66 21.88 6.51 2.00
C ALA A 66 23.41 6.42 1.91
N VAL A 67 24.07 7.58 1.85
CA VAL A 67 25.53 7.64 1.91
C VAL A 67 25.97 7.43 3.36
N PRO A 68 26.81 6.41 3.64
CA PRO A 68 27.33 6.21 4.99
C PRO A 68 28.13 7.42 5.48
N THR A 69 28.03 7.70 6.77
CA THR A 69 28.85 8.68 7.48
C THR A 69 29.61 7.99 8.61
N GLU A 70 30.76 8.53 8.97
CA GLU A 70 31.56 8.06 10.10
C GLU A 70 31.45 9.04 11.26
N ASP A 71 31.09 8.53 12.45
CA ASP A 71 31.14 9.28 13.71
C ASP A 71 32.04 8.53 14.71
N GLY A 72 33.29 9.00 14.83
CA GLY A 72 34.30 8.36 15.66
C GLY A 72 34.65 6.95 15.17
N ASN A 73 34.21 5.94 15.91
CA ASN A 73 34.42 4.51 15.57
C ASN A 73 33.14 3.84 15.04
N LEU A 74 32.08 4.62 14.77
CA LEU A 74 30.79 4.11 14.33
C LEU A 74 30.53 4.52 12.89
N PHE A 75 30.10 3.56 12.08
CA PHE A 75 29.55 3.79 10.75
C PHE A 75 28.04 3.96 10.89
N ILE A 76 27.49 5.03 10.31
CA ILE A 76 26.09 5.39 10.43
C ILE A 76 25.49 5.59 9.03
N LEU A 77 24.36 4.94 8.78
CA LEU A 77 23.51 5.12 7.62
C LEU A 77 22.19 5.75 8.07
N GLU A 78 21.99 7.01 7.71
CA GLU A 78 20.75 7.76 8.00
C GLU A 78 20.07 8.16 6.70
N GLY A 79 18.78 7.89 6.58
CA GLY A 79 18.02 8.24 5.39
C GLY A 79 16.53 8.00 5.58
N ASN A 80 15.79 7.97 4.48
CA ASN A 80 14.35 7.69 4.48
C ASN A 80 14.03 6.55 3.51
N LEU A 81 13.32 5.51 3.98
CA LEU A 81 12.95 4.34 3.17
C LEU A 81 11.96 4.68 2.05
N PHE A 82 11.14 5.71 2.21
CA PHE A 82 10.25 6.19 1.16
C PHE A 82 10.99 6.95 0.05
N GLU A 83 12.24 7.36 0.28
CA GLU A 83 13.05 8.09 -0.70
C GLU A 83 14.03 7.21 -1.46
N SER A 84 14.16 5.93 -1.09
CA SER A 84 15.09 5.01 -1.74
C SER A 84 14.69 4.74 -3.19
N GLU A 85 15.70 4.46 -4.02
CA GLU A 85 15.51 4.33 -5.48
C GLU A 85 14.50 3.22 -5.83
N GLU A 86 14.45 2.14 -5.04
CA GLU A 86 13.60 0.97 -5.33
C GLU A 86 12.09 1.23 -5.12
N VAL A 87 11.70 2.20 -4.28
CA VAL A 87 10.28 2.38 -3.90
C VAL A 87 9.76 3.81 -3.97
N ARG A 88 10.60 4.82 -4.18
CA ARG A 88 10.18 6.24 -4.11
C ARG A 88 9.00 6.60 -5.00
N ASP A 89 8.89 5.99 -6.18
CA ASP A 89 7.78 6.25 -7.11
C ASP A 89 6.40 5.87 -6.53
N ARG A 90 6.37 4.90 -5.60
CA ARG A 90 5.14 4.44 -4.93
C ARG A 90 4.62 5.39 -3.86
N PHE A 91 5.46 6.31 -3.38
CA PHE A 91 5.15 7.21 -2.27
C PHE A 91 5.02 8.68 -2.72
N THR A 92 4.77 8.90 -4.02
CA THR A 92 4.58 10.22 -4.61
C THR A 92 3.20 10.84 -4.32
N GLY A 93 2.22 10.01 -3.92
CA GLY A 93 0.80 10.38 -3.84
C GLY A 93 0.32 11.01 -2.52
N GLY A 94 1.18 11.18 -1.53
CA GLY A 94 0.80 11.78 -0.24
C GLY A 94 1.58 11.24 0.96
N ALA A 95 1.18 11.67 2.16
CA ALA A 95 1.78 11.17 3.39
C ALA A 95 1.54 9.66 3.54
N SER A 96 2.60 8.94 3.91
CA SER A 96 2.61 7.49 4.12
C SER A 96 3.25 7.22 5.47
N THR A 97 2.83 6.15 6.13
CA THR A 97 3.37 5.78 7.45
C THR A 97 3.75 4.32 7.51
N ILE A 98 4.92 4.02 8.05
CA ILE A 98 5.37 2.66 8.33
C ILE A 98 4.77 2.20 9.65
N ALA A 99 4.02 1.10 9.63
CA ALA A 99 3.47 0.48 10.83
C ALA A 99 4.49 -0.48 11.49
N ALA A 100 5.21 -1.24 10.66
CA ALA A 100 6.17 -2.24 11.10
C ALA A 100 7.24 -2.49 10.04
N PHE A 101 8.40 -2.98 10.47
CA PHE A 101 9.51 -3.36 9.61
C PHE A 101 10.06 -4.74 9.98
N GLY A 102 10.92 -5.26 9.11
CA GLY A 102 11.54 -6.56 9.25
C GLY A 102 12.83 -6.66 8.47
N LEU A 103 13.70 -7.54 8.91
CA LEU A 103 15.04 -7.73 8.33
C LEU A 103 15.09 -8.90 7.33
N ARG A 104 13.97 -9.61 7.15
CA ARG A 104 13.85 -10.78 6.27
C ARG A 104 12.49 -10.78 5.61
N GLY A 105 12.45 -11.17 4.34
CA GLY A 105 11.21 -11.11 3.56
C GLY A 105 10.07 -12.03 4.03
N ARG A 106 10.37 -13.05 4.84
CA ARG A 106 9.34 -13.92 5.44
C ARG A 106 8.60 -13.24 6.60
N GLU A 107 9.25 -12.27 7.25
CA GLU A 107 8.74 -11.61 8.46
C GLU A 107 8.92 -10.08 8.29
N PRO A 108 8.22 -9.45 7.32
CA PRO A 108 8.44 -8.06 6.93
C PRO A 108 7.90 -7.02 7.94
N GLY A 109 7.12 -7.46 8.93
CA GLY A 109 6.62 -6.65 10.04
C GLY A 109 6.94 -7.30 11.38
N ALA A 110 8.15 -7.87 11.51
CA ALA A 110 8.61 -8.53 12.73
C ALA A 110 8.69 -7.56 13.92
N PHE A 111 8.96 -6.27 13.64
CA PHE A 111 9.19 -5.23 14.63
C PHE A 111 8.30 -4.02 14.33
N PRO A 112 7.63 -3.43 15.33
CA PRO A 112 6.90 -2.18 15.15
C PRO A 112 7.86 -1.04 14.77
N ALA A 113 7.34 -0.04 14.05
CA ALA A 113 8.11 1.18 13.79
C ALA A 113 8.51 1.87 15.11
N GLY A 114 9.72 2.42 15.15
CA GLY A 114 10.33 3.04 16.32
C GLY A 114 11.06 2.08 17.27
N GLU A 115 11.05 0.77 16.99
CA GLU A 115 11.85 -0.20 17.74
C GLU A 115 13.27 -0.31 17.17
N GLU A 116 14.29 -0.15 18.03
CA GLU A 116 15.68 -0.41 17.67
C GLU A 116 15.99 -1.90 17.87
N VAL A 117 16.52 -2.53 16.82
CA VAL A 117 16.78 -3.97 16.81
C VAL A 117 18.17 -4.31 16.25
N PRO A 118 18.79 -5.42 16.67
CA PRO A 118 20.03 -5.89 16.06
C PRO A 118 19.81 -6.25 14.59
N ASN A 119 20.67 -5.75 13.70
CA ASN A 119 20.60 -6.12 12.29
C ASN A 119 21.29 -7.47 12.03
N ASN A 120 20.88 -8.18 10.97
CA ASN A 120 21.46 -9.48 10.62
C ASN A 120 22.94 -9.38 10.20
N ASP A 121 23.36 -8.22 9.69
CA ASP A 121 24.70 -7.98 9.15
C ASP A 121 25.62 -7.26 10.15
N GLY A 122 25.25 -7.25 11.44
CA GLY A 122 25.97 -6.52 12.49
C GLY A 122 25.27 -5.22 12.88
N GLY A 123 25.63 -4.66 14.04
CA GLY A 123 25.09 -3.37 14.49
C GLY A 123 23.57 -3.35 14.80
N THR A 124 22.97 -2.16 14.78
CA THR A 124 21.54 -1.95 15.12
C THR A 124 20.84 -1.04 14.12
N ILE A 125 19.56 -1.34 13.86
CA ILE A 125 18.70 -0.55 12.98
C ILE A 125 17.40 -0.16 13.69
N ILE A 126 16.97 1.07 13.47
CA ILE A 126 15.66 1.59 13.82
C ILE A 126 15.00 2.19 12.57
N VAL A 127 13.71 1.93 12.39
CA VAL A 127 12.89 2.51 11.32
C VAL A 127 11.69 3.21 11.95
N HIS A 128 11.52 4.50 11.69
CA HIS A 128 10.46 5.34 12.23
C HIS A 128 9.21 5.33 11.33
N GLU A 129 8.09 5.77 11.89
CA GLU A 129 6.80 5.80 11.18
C GLU A 129 6.83 6.68 9.92
N ASP A 130 7.62 7.75 9.91
CA ASP A 130 7.78 8.66 8.77
C ASP A 130 8.75 8.13 7.69
N GLY A 131 9.24 6.91 7.85
CA GLY A 131 10.19 6.29 6.95
C GLY A 131 11.65 6.59 7.26
N ALA A 132 11.95 7.51 8.19
CA ALA A 132 13.31 7.77 8.60
C ALA A 132 13.92 6.51 9.24
N TYR A 133 15.17 6.22 8.91
CA TYR A 133 15.90 5.11 9.53
C TYR A 133 17.28 5.54 9.96
N VAL A 134 17.80 4.86 10.98
CA VAL A 134 19.18 4.94 11.41
C VAL A 134 19.70 3.52 11.53
N TYR A 135 20.77 3.21 10.80
CA TYR A 135 21.51 1.96 10.91
C TYR A 135 22.94 2.25 11.35
N THR A 136 23.38 1.62 12.43
CA THR A 136 24.71 1.80 13.00
C THR A 136 25.50 0.49 12.96
N SER A 137 26.82 0.57 12.78
CA SER A 137 27.73 -0.57 12.79
C SER A 137 29.13 -0.15 13.26
N ASP A 138 29.82 -1.03 13.99
CA ASP A 138 31.22 -0.87 14.37
C ASP A 138 32.20 -1.28 13.25
N GLU A 139 31.70 -2.02 12.26
CA GLU A 139 32.43 -2.39 11.04
C GLU A 139 31.91 -1.62 9.82
N PRO A 140 32.77 -1.34 8.80
CA PRO A 140 32.33 -0.74 7.54
C PRO A 140 31.24 -1.58 6.87
N PHE A 141 30.22 -0.92 6.31
CA PHE A 141 29.13 -1.61 5.64
C PHE A 141 29.58 -2.31 4.34
N ASP A 142 29.23 -3.59 4.18
CA ASP A 142 29.36 -4.32 2.90
C ASP A 142 28.15 -4.04 1.99
N GLY A 143 27.90 -2.74 1.78
CA GLY A 143 26.75 -2.22 1.04
C GLY A 143 25.49 -1.97 1.88
N PRO A 144 24.45 -1.38 1.27
CA PRO A 144 23.26 -0.96 1.99
C PRO A 144 22.38 -2.16 2.40
N PRO A 145 22.01 -2.28 3.68
CA PRO A 145 21.28 -3.43 4.20
C PRO A 145 19.87 -3.48 3.62
N ARG A 146 19.30 -4.68 3.58
CA ARG A 146 17.94 -4.89 3.09
C ARG A 146 16.93 -4.68 4.21
N VAL A 147 15.92 -3.86 3.94
CA VAL A 147 14.81 -3.62 4.86
C VAL A 147 13.50 -4.00 4.17
N TYR A 148 12.64 -4.66 4.93
CA TYR A 148 11.26 -4.94 4.56
C TYR A 148 10.37 -4.13 5.49
N PHE A 149 9.27 -3.59 4.97
CA PHE A 149 8.38 -2.79 5.80
C PHE A 149 6.95 -2.84 5.32
N THR A 150 6.03 -2.63 6.24
CA THR A 150 4.61 -2.54 6.00
C THR A 150 4.19 -1.09 6.18
N ALA A 151 3.62 -0.49 5.14
CA ALA A 151 3.25 0.91 5.12
C ALA A 151 1.81 1.11 4.67
N ASP A 152 1.15 2.09 5.30
CA ASP A 152 -0.10 2.64 4.78
C ASP A 152 0.24 3.48 3.54
N THR A 153 -0.21 3.01 2.38
CA THR A 153 0.16 3.57 1.08
C THR A 153 -1.01 4.33 0.49
N PRO A 154 -0.83 5.60 0.10
CA PRO A 154 -1.91 6.39 -0.47
C PRO A 154 -2.42 5.79 -1.79
N PRO A 155 -3.66 6.11 -2.20
CA PRO A 155 -4.18 5.74 -3.51
C PRO A 155 -3.21 6.12 -4.64
N ASP A 156 -2.87 5.17 -5.48
CA ASP A 156 -2.07 5.42 -6.68
C ASP A 156 -2.93 5.23 -7.93
N PHE A 157 -3.17 6.35 -8.62
CA PHE A 157 -3.96 6.37 -9.85
C PHE A 157 -3.04 6.46 -11.06
N THR A 158 -2.86 5.33 -11.74
CA THR A 158 -1.98 5.17 -12.90
C THR A 158 -2.69 4.48 -14.07
N LEU A 159 -2.20 4.69 -15.29
CA LEU A 159 -2.62 3.95 -16.48
C LEU A 159 -1.79 2.68 -16.75
N ASP A 160 -0.82 2.37 -15.90
CA ASP A 160 0.12 1.29 -16.15
C ASP A 160 -0.56 -0.08 -16.14
N ASN A 161 -1.54 -0.28 -15.27
CA ASN A 161 -2.32 -1.51 -15.27
C ASN A 161 -3.09 -1.68 -16.59
N TYR A 162 -3.74 -0.61 -17.08
CA TYR A 162 -4.41 -0.64 -18.39
C TYR A 162 -3.44 -0.97 -19.54
N ARG A 163 -2.23 -0.39 -19.54
CA ARG A 163 -1.23 -0.63 -20.58
C ARG A 163 -0.64 -2.04 -20.57
N ASN A 164 -0.51 -2.66 -19.39
CA ASN A 164 0.14 -3.95 -19.22
C ASN A 164 -0.79 -5.17 -19.43
N VAL A 165 -2.10 -4.96 -19.55
CA VAL A 165 -3.11 -6.02 -19.70
C VAL A 165 -3.52 -6.24 -21.17
N LEU A 166 -3.19 -5.31 -22.07
CA LEU A 166 -3.35 -5.45 -23.54
C LEU A 166 -2.07 -6.00 -24.19
#